data_AF-A0A0L6UUC1-F1
#
_entry.id   AF-A0A0L6UUC1-F1
#
_cell.length_a   1.000
_cell.length_b   1.000
_cell.length_c   1.000
_cell.angle_alpha   90.00
_cell.angle_beta   90.00
_cell.angle_gamma   90.00
#
_symmetry.space_group_name_H-M   'P 1'
#
loop_
_entity.id
_entity.type
_entity.pdbx_description
1 polymer ?
#
loop_
_entity_poly.entity_id
_entity_poly.type
_entity_poly.pdbx_seq_one_letter_code
_entity_poly.pdbx_strand_id
1 'polypeptide(L)'
;MMKAVAITIVLAIALPAVMATTHTTCYNYFMQKDGCVISANDARHRCPAPAKPQSAPMKAFALKSKSRMAKRTEETTLARRYDTSKPSFAVAGGNGICGYYDTNTQYGVCLWSGAEQNNPTLETAGWLNGLKTSNCGKKVYIQRKGDPSSVMSVPVLDGCGFNDVQPLPGCFDIAVTVSVSSSLNSEADES
;
A
#
# COMPACT_ATOMS: atom_id res chain seq x y z
N MET A 1 57.51 -10.82 -44.83
CA MET A 1 56.70 -11.69 -43.95
C MET A 1 56.07 -10.82 -42.87
N MET A 2 54.76 -10.59 -42.90
CA MET A 2 54.04 -9.81 -41.88
C MET A 2 53.57 -10.75 -40.77
N LYS A 3 54.01 -10.48 -39.53
CA LYS A 3 53.49 -11.16 -38.34
C LYS A 3 52.28 -10.37 -37.84
N ALA A 4 51.08 -10.89 -38.09
CA ALA A 4 49.87 -10.36 -37.48
C ALA A 4 49.77 -10.88 -36.04
N VAL A 5 49.74 -9.97 -35.07
CA VAL A 5 49.49 -10.29 -33.66
C VAL A 5 48.00 -10.03 -33.41
N ALA A 6 47.25 -11.08 -33.15
CA ALA A 6 45.86 -10.97 -32.73
C ALA A 6 45.82 -10.59 -31.24
N ILE A 7 45.24 -9.42 -30.94
CA ILE A 7 45.02 -8.97 -29.56
C ILE A 7 43.57 -9.29 -29.20
N THR A 8 43.39 -10.24 -28.28
CA THR A 8 42.07 -10.61 -27.74
C THR A 8 41.76 -9.69 -26.55
N ILE A 9 40.84 -8.75 -26.72
CA ILE A 9 40.36 -7.91 -25.61
C ILE A 9 39.32 -8.71 -24.83
N VAL A 10 39.70 -9.21 -23.65
CA VAL A 10 38.76 -9.78 -22.68
C VAL A 10 38.16 -8.63 -21.88
N LEU A 11 37.02 -8.11 -22.33
CA LEU A 11 36.27 -7.08 -21.61
C LEU A 11 35.53 -7.75 -20.44
N ALA A 12 36.17 -7.83 -19.27
CA ALA A 12 35.50 -8.21 -18.03
C ALA A 12 34.60 -7.03 -17.60
N ILE A 13 33.33 -7.06 -18.01
CA ILE A 13 32.33 -6.10 -17.55
C ILE A 13 32.00 -6.43 -16.09
N ALA A 14 32.76 -5.85 -15.15
CA ALA A 14 32.38 -5.80 -13.76
C ALA A 14 31.22 -4.82 -13.61
N LEU A 15 29.99 -5.27 -13.89
CA LEU A 15 28.81 -4.53 -13.46
C LEU A 15 28.78 -4.60 -11.92
N PRO A 16 28.69 -3.47 -11.20
CA PRO A 16 28.39 -3.54 -9.78
C PRO A 16 27.09 -4.32 -9.63
N ALA A 17 27.05 -5.27 -8.70
CA ALA A 17 25.82 -5.97 -8.34
C ALA A 17 24.81 -4.92 -7.88
N VAL A 18 23.93 -4.48 -8.79
CA VAL A 18 22.76 -3.71 -8.44
C VAL A 18 21.96 -4.64 -7.56
N MET A 19 22.03 -4.42 -6.24
CA MET A 19 21.17 -5.14 -5.30
C MET A 19 19.74 -4.94 -5.79
N ALA A 20 19.12 -6.03 -6.27
CA ALA A 20 17.74 -6.00 -6.70
C ALA A 20 16.92 -5.45 -5.53
N THR A 21 16.09 -4.44 -5.80
CA THR A 21 15.22 -3.90 -4.75
C THR A 21 14.28 -5.02 -4.32
N THR A 22 14.37 -5.48 -3.07
CA THR A 22 13.45 -6.48 -2.54
C THR A 22 12.07 -5.87 -2.37
N HIS A 23 11.20 -6.17 -3.34
CA HIS A 23 9.80 -5.80 -3.32
C HIS A 23 8.99 -6.75 -2.42
N THR A 24 7.92 -6.23 -1.84
CA THR A 24 7.04 -7.05 -0.98
C THR A 24 6.23 -8.03 -1.82
N THR A 25 5.68 -9.06 -1.19
CA THR A 25 4.81 -10.06 -1.85
C THR A 25 3.63 -9.39 -2.54
N CYS A 26 2.96 -8.43 -1.90
CA CYS A 26 1.84 -7.72 -2.54
C CYS A 26 2.28 -6.83 -3.70
N TYR A 27 3.45 -6.19 -3.59
CA TYR A 27 4.01 -5.45 -4.70
C TYR A 27 4.23 -6.35 -5.91
N ASN A 28 4.88 -7.51 -5.71
CA ASN A 28 5.15 -8.48 -6.78
C ASN A 28 3.86 -9.07 -7.34
N TYR A 29 2.88 -9.37 -6.50
CA TYR A 29 1.57 -9.86 -6.92
C TYR A 29 0.89 -8.89 -7.89
N PHE A 30 0.84 -7.60 -7.57
CA PHE A 30 0.23 -6.60 -8.46
C PHE A 30 1.06 -6.32 -9.71
N MET A 31 2.39 -6.33 -9.62
CA MET A 31 3.25 -6.29 -10.80
C MET A 31 2.97 -7.47 -11.75
N GLN A 32 2.78 -8.68 -11.22
CA GLN A 32 2.47 -9.86 -12.03
C GLN A 32 1.05 -9.83 -12.59
N LYS A 33 0.07 -9.45 -11.76
CA LYS A 33 -1.35 -9.47 -12.10
C LYS A 33 -1.75 -8.33 -13.04
N ASP A 34 -1.40 -7.10 -12.68
CA ASP A 34 -1.88 -5.87 -13.33
C ASP A 34 -0.77 -5.20 -14.18
N GLY A 35 0.47 -5.71 -14.14
CA GLY A 35 1.62 -5.08 -14.79
C GLY A 35 2.14 -3.84 -14.06
N CYS A 36 1.52 -3.47 -12.94
CA CYS A 36 1.79 -2.23 -12.22
C CYS A 36 1.30 -2.29 -10.76
N VAL A 37 1.81 -1.38 -9.91
CA VAL A 37 1.35 -1.16 -8.54
C VAL A 37 0.94 0.30 -8.38
N ILE A 38 -0.31 0.53 -8.03
CA ILE A 38 -0.91 1.86 -7.86
C ILE A 38 -0.06 2.80 -6.98
N SER A 39 0.46 2.28 -5.88
CA SER A 39 1.21 3.02 -4.87
C SER A 39 2.72 2.87 -5.02
N ALA A 40 3.21 2.37 -6.16
CA ALA A 40 4.64 2.25 -6.41
C ALA A 40 5.32 3.61 -6.27
N ASN A 41 6.48 3.62 -5.59
CA ASN A 41 7.34 4.78 -5.54
C ASN A 41 8.03 5.01 -6.90
N ASP A 42 8.42 3.93 -7.56
CA ASP A 42 8.96 3.96 -8.92
C ASP A 42 7.84 4.29 -9.92
N ALA A 43 8.00 5.40 -10.65
CA ALA A 43 7.02 5.85 -11.64
C ALA A 43 6.82 4.85 -12.78
N ARG A 44 7.81 3.99 -13.08
CA ARG A 44 7.73 2.96 -14.13
C ARG A 44 6.85 1.79 -13.74
N HIS A 45 6.76 1.51 -12.44
CA HIS A 45 5.91 0.47 -11.88
C HIS A 45 4.57 1.03 -11.42
N ARG A 46 4.42 2.35 -11.34
CA ARG A 46 3.16 2.98 -10.97
C ARG A 46 2.17 2.74 -12.09
N CYS A 47 0.99 2.25 -11.74
CA CYS A 47 -0.07 2.15 -12.73
C CYS A 47 -0.28 3.53 -13.36
N PRO A 48 -0.48 3.61 -14.70
CA PRO A 48 -0.96 4.85 -15.30
C PRO A 48 -2.18 5.30 -14.50
N ALA A 49 -2.45 6.59 -14.39
CA ALA A 49 -3.74 7.01 -13.90
C ALA A 49 -4.74 6.83 -15.05
N PRO A 50 -5.82 6.02 -14.93
CA PRO A 50 -6.97 6.27 -15.77
C PRO A 50 -8.28 6.27 -14.96
N ALA A 51 -9.24 7.04 -15.48
CA ALA A 51 -10.57 7.21 -14.94
C ALA A 51 -11.27 5.84 -14.79
N LYS A 52 -11.37 5.32 -13.57
CA LYS A 52 -12.46 4.39 -13.27
C LYS A 52 -13.71 5.25 -13.09
N PRO A 53 -14.75 5.10 -13.93
CA PRO A 53 -16.01 5.77 -13.68
C PRO A 53 -16.54 5.25 -12.35
N GLN A 54 -16.50 6.11 -11.33
CA GLN A 54 -17.39 5.99 -10.20
C GLN A 54 -18.69 6.68 -10.61
N SER A 55 -19.82 6.10 -10.25
CA SER A 55 -21.15 6.70 -10.45
C SER A 55 -21.28 8.07 -9.77
N ALA A 56 -20.35 8.44 -8.89
CA ALA A 56 -20.16 9.79 -8.38
C ALA A 56 -18.67 10.08 -8.14
N PRO A 57 -18.16 11.28 -8.48
CA PRO A 57 -16.81 11.69 -8.10
C PRO A 57 -16.67 11.74 -6.58
N MET A 58 -15.67 11.06 -6.01
CA MET A 58 -15.30 11.24 -4.61
C MET A 58 -14.97 12.71 -4.36
N LYS A 59 -15.60 13.33 -3.36
CA LYS A 59 -15.22 14.68 -2.93
C LYS A 59 -13.78 14.64 -2.45
N ALA A 60 -12.89 15.38 -3.12
CA ALA A 60 -11.55 15.63 -2.61
C ALA A 60 -11.69 16.30 -1.25
N PHE A 61 -11.05 15.73 -0.22
CA PHE A 61 -11.11 16.31 1.11
C PHE A 61 -10.42 17.69 1.07
N ALA A 62 -11.17 18.75 1.40
CA ALA A 62 -10.60 20.06 1.65
C ALA A 62 -9.87 20.01 2.98
N LEU A 63 -8.60 19.57 2.96
CA LEU A 63 -7.71 19.72 4.09
C LEU A 63 -7.63 21.23 4.39
N LYS A 64 -8.18 21.69 5.51
CA LYS A 64 -7.97 23.07 6.01
C LYS A 64 -6.51 23.20 6.50
N SER A 65 -5.54 23.02 5.61
CA SER A 65 -4.14 23.33 5.88
C SER A 65 -3.87 24.77 5.46
N LYS A 66 -3.53 25.60 6.43
CA LYS A 66 -2.96 26.92 6.17
C LYS A 66 -1.54 26.75 5.63
N SER A 67 -1.38 26.46 4.34
CA SER A 67 -0.10 26.64 3.66
C SER A 67 -0.32 27.19 2.26
N ARG A 68 0.19 28.40 2.04
CA ARG A 68 0.15 29.11 0.76
C ARG A 68 0.99 28.34 -0.28
N MET A 69 0.53 28.40 -1.53
CA MET A 69 1.24 28.04 -2.76
C MET A 69 1.40 26.53 -3.04
N ALA A 70 0.34 25.91 -3.56
CA ALA A 70 0.48 24.74 -4.45
C ALA A 70 -0.15 25.10 -5.81
N LYS A 71 0.68 25.03 -6.85
CA LYS A 71 0.33 25.23 -8.26
C LYS A 71 -0.82 24.28 -8.62
N ARG A 72 -1.86 24.81 -9.26
CA ARG A 72 -3.10 24.11 -9.69
C ARG A 72 -2.73 22.79 -10.37
N THR A 73 -2.79 21.71 -9.60
CA THR A 73 -2.70 20.34 -10.10
C THR A 73 -4.12 19.97 -10.49
N GLU A 74 -4.30 19.34 -11.65
CA GLU A 74 -5.60 18.81 -12.10
C GLU A 74 -6.33 18.13 -10.93
N GLU A 75 -7.65 18.27 -10.89
CA GLU A 75 -8.50 17.60 -9.91
C GLU A 75 -8.38 16.08 -10.09
N THR A 76 -7.36 15.49 -9.45
CA THR A 76 -7.22 14.05 -9.34
C THR A 76 -8.31 13.60 -8.39
N THR A 77 -9.47 13.25 -8.94
CA THR A 77 -10.49 12.53 -8.19
C THR A 77 -9.84 11.28 -7.61
N LEU A 78 -10.01 11.07 -6.30
CA LEU A 78 -9.64 9.79 -5.71
C LEU A 78 -10.48 8.73 -6.42
N ALA A 79 -9.84 7.69 -6.95
CA ALA A 79 -10.52 6.56 -7.58
C ALA A 79 -10.37 5.34 -6.66
N ARG A 80 -11.44 4.55 -6.50
CA ARG A 80 -11.37 3.29 -5.73
C ARG A 80 -10.49 2.29 -6.49
N ARG A 81 -9.55 1.64 -5.78
CA ARG A 81 -8.50 0.84 -6.43
C ARG A 81 -8.53 -0.63 -6.04
N TYR A 82 -8.85 -0.92 -4.78
CA TYR A 82 -9.00 -2.26 -4.24
C TYR A 82 -10.33 -2.37 -3.50
N ASP A 83 -11.04 -3.46 -3.70
CA ASP A 83 -12.17 -3.87 -2.86
C ASP A 83 -11.71 -5.04 -2.00
N THR A 84 -12.04 -5.01 -0.71
CA THR A 84 -11.75 -6.11 0.20
C THR A 84 -12.65 -7.30 -0.16
N SER A 85 -12.10 -8.51 -0.14
CA SER A 85 -12.87 -9.74 -0.35
C SER A 85 -13.67 -10.15 0.89
N LYS A 86 -13.19 -9.76 2.07
CA LYS A 86 -13.82 -10.04 3.36
C LYS A 86 -14.21 -8.73 4.05
N PRO A 87 -15.20 -8.75 4.97
CA PRO A 87 -15.46 -7.61 5.83
C PRO A 87 -14.21 -7.22 6.61
N SER A 88 -13.95 -5.91 6.70
CA SER A 88 -12.94 -5.39 7.62
C SER A 88 -13.40 -5.62 9.07
N PHE A 89 -12.45 -5.76 9.99
CA PHE A 89 -12.73 -5.86 11.43
C PHE A 89 -11.95 -4.78 12.19
N ALA A 90 -12.36 -4.53 13.43
CA ALA A 90 -11.66 -3.62 14.33
C ALA A 90 -10.39 -4.28 14.89
N VAL A 91 -9.22 -3.70 14.63
CA VAL A 91 -7.95 -4.23 15.15
C VAL A 91 -7.81 -4.00 16.65
N ALA A 92 -7.17 -4.94 17.33
CA ALA A 92 -6.72 -4.72 18.70
C ALA A 92 -5.58 -3.68 18.72
N GLY A 93 -5.58 -2.76 19.68
CA GLY A 93 -4.44 -1.87 19.92
C GLY A 93 -3.29 -2.59 20.62
N GLY A 94 -2.18 -1.89 20.81
CA GLY A 94 -0.98 -2.38 21.49
C GLY A 94 0.29 -2.15 20.67
N ASN A 95 1.34 -2.91 21.00
CA ASN A 95 2.60 -2.88 20.25
C ASN A 95 2.47 -3.74 18.99
N GLY A 96 2.31 -3.06 17.85
CA GLY A 96 2.28 -3.67 16.52
C GLY A 96 3.61 -3.52 15.76
N ILE A 97 3.59 -3.92 14.49
CA ILE A 97 4.73 -3.85 13.56
C ILE A 97 5.25 -2.41 13.39
N CYS A 98 4.36 -1.42 13.40
CA CYS A 98 4.75 -0.01 13.24
C CYS A 98 4.90 0.73 14.57
N GLY A 99 4.84 0.02 15.71
CA GLY A 99 4.93 0.59 17.05
C GLY A 99 3.61 0.54 17.81
N TYR A 100 3.58 1.23 18.95
CA TYR A 100 2.41 1.29 19.82
C TYR A 100 1.29 2.14 19.22
N TYR A 101 0.05 1.65 19.31
CA TYR A 101 -1.14 2.46 19.06
C TYR A 101 -2.33 2.03 19.93
N ASP A 102 -3.20 2.99 20.24
CA ASP A 102 -4.50 2.72 20.88
C ASP A 102 -5.61 2.77 19.83
N THR A 103 -6.23 1.61 19.58
CA THR A 103 -7.29 1.43 18.58
C THR A 103 -8.55 2.26 18.86
N ASN A 104 -8.79 2.65 20.12
CA ASN A 104 -9.99 3.41 20.49
C ASN A 104 -9.83 4.91 20.21
N THR A 105 -8.59 5.40 20.17
CA THR A 105 -8.30 6.84 20.08
C THR A 105 -7.56 7.23 18.80
N GLN A 106 -6.84 6.31 18.16
CA GLN A 106 -6.04 6.58 16.98
C GLN A 106 -6.67 6.01 15.71
N TYR A 107 -6.68 6.85 14.67
CA TYR A 107 -7.18 6.47 13.36
C TYR A 107 -6.09 5.74 12.59
N GLY A 108 -6.39 4.56 12.07
CA GLY A 108 -5.42 3.82 11.29
C GLY A 108 -5.95 2.55 10.67
N VAL A 109 -5.08 1.95 9.86
CA VAL A 109 -5.30 0.64 9.24
C VAL A 109 -4.19 -0.32 9.59
N CYS A 110 -4.54 -1.59 9.51
CA CYS A 110 -3.63 -2.71 9.50
C CYS A 110 -3.72 -3.40 8.14
N LEU A 111 -2.57 -3.58 7.47
CA LEU A 111 -2.49 -4.22 6.15
C LEU A 111 -1.94 -5.64 6.28
N TRP A 112 -2.15 -6.51 5.29
CA TRP A 112 -1.67 -7.88 5.41
C TRP A 112 -0.14 -7.97 5.60
N SER A 113 0.29 -8.67 6.65
CA SER A 113 1.70 -8.79 7.02
C SER A 113 2.46 -9.84 6.20
N GLY A 114 1.75 -10.67 5.43
CA GLY A 114 2.33 -11.73 4.60
C GLY A 114 1.96 -13.13 5.08
N ALA A 115 2.37 -14.15 4.33
CA ALA A 115 1.98 -15.54 4.63
C ALA A 115 2.74 -16.13 5.83
N GLU A 116 4.00 -15.70 6.04
CA GLU A 116 4.86 -16.21 7.10
C GLU A 116 4.75 -15.31 8.34
N GLN A 117 4.12 -15.84 9.40
CA GLN A 117 3.90 -15.14 10.66
C GLN A 117 4.87 -15.55 11.77
N ASN A 118 5.49 -16.73 11.67
CA ASN A 118 6.35 -17.28 12.72
C ASN A 118 7.79 -16.81 12.55
N ASN A 119 8.32 -16.91 11.32
CA ASN A 119 9.70 -16.55 10.98
C ASN A 119 9.75 -15.64 9.74
N PRO A 120 9.18 -14.42 9.82
CA PRO A 120 9.10 -13.53 8.66
C PRO A 120 10.49 -13.13 8.16
N THR A 121 10.66 -13.07 6.83
CA THR A 121 11.84 -12.52 6.16
C THR A 121 11.46 -11.23 5.41
N LEU A 122 12.42 -10.55 4.78
CA LEU A 122 12.11 -9.39 3.94
C LEU A 122 11.24 -9.76 2.73
N GLU A 123 11.43 -10.97 2.20
CA GLU A 123 10.77 -11.50 1.01
C GLU A 123 9.33 -11.95 1.32
N THR A 124 9.07 -12.44 2.53
CA THR A 124 7.73 -12.90 2.91
C THR A 124 6.79 -11.78 3.37
N ALA A 125 7.25 -10.53 3.38
CA ALA A 125 6.42 -9.37 3.73
C ALA A 125 5.23 -9.24 2.77
N GLY A 126 4.02 -9.08 3.29
CA GLY A 126 2.81 -8.81 2.52
C GLY A 126 2.83 -7.40 1.92
N TRP A 127 2.15 -6.45 2.57
CA TRP A 127 2.37 -5.02 2.34
C TRP A 127 3.48 -4.46 3.24
N LEU A 128 3.67 -5.07 4.40
CA LEU A 128 4.72 -4.81 5.37
C LEU A 128 4.93 -6.07 6.21
N ASN A 129 5.99 -6.11 7.00
CA ASN A 129 6.10 -7.00 8.16
C ASN A 129 7.13 -6.41 9.14
N GLY A 130 7.49 -7.16 10.19
CA GLY A 130 8.48 -6.72 11.19
C GLY A 130 9.85 -6.33 10.62
N LEU A 131 10.24 -6.86 9.47
CA LEU A 131 11.53 -6.55 8.81
C LEU A 131 11.38 -5.54 7.67
N LYS A 132 10.20 -5.43 7.05
CA LYS A 132 9.90 -4.53 5.94
C LYS A 132 8.86 -3.49 6.34
N THR A 133 9.26 -2.53 7.15
CA THR A 133 8.39 -1.49 7.75
C THR A 133 8.21 -0.24 6.89
N SER A 134 8.69 -0.24 5.64
CA SER A 134 8.70 0.96 4.77
C SER A 134 7.31 1.54 4.43
N ASN A 135 6.23 0.86 4.77
CA ASN A 135 4.86 1.35 4.62
C ASN A 135 4.23 1.86 5.92
N CYS A 136 4.86 1.66 7.07
CA CYS A 136 4.43 2.23 8.34
C CYS A 136 4.30 3.76 8.26
N GLY A 137 3.21 4.29 8.82
CA GLY A 137 2.91 5.73 8.83
C GLY A 137 2.49 6.34 7.49
N LYS A 138 2.63 5.62 6.36
CA LYS A 138 2.09 6.09 5.08
C LYS A 138 0.58 6.16 5.14
N LYS A 139 0.00 7.13 4.44
CA LYS A 139 -1.45 7.29 4.37
C LYS A 139 -2.05 6.43 3.27
N VAL A 140 -3.19 5.81 3.57
CA VAL A 140 -4.08 5.18 2.61
C VAL A 140 -5.42 5.90 2.61
N TYR A 141 -6.13 5.84 1.48
CA TYR A 141 -7.52 6.26 1.42
C TYR A 141 -8.40 5.02 1.52
N ILE A 142 -9.31 5.04 2.47
CA ILE A 142 -10.32 4.00 2.67
C ILE A 142 -11.70 4.60 2.51
N GLN A 143 -12.67 3.77 2.18
CA GLN A 143 -14.07 4.14 2.13
C GLN A 143 -14.92 2.92 2.45
N ARG A 144 -16.11 3.13 3.00
CA ARG A 144 -17.09 2.05 3.17
C ARG A 144 -17.54 1.53 1.81
N LYS A 145 -17.78 0.22 1.75
CA LYS A 145 -18.38 -0.42 0.58
C LYS A 145 -19.78 0.15 0.33
N GLY A 146 -20.09 0.51 -0.92
CA GLY A 146 -21.38 1.10 -1.28
C GLY A 146 -21.54 2.59 -0.96
N ASP A 147 -20.61 3.21 -0.25
CA ASP A 147 -20.69 4.62 0.16
C ASP A 147 -19.44 5.41 -0.28
N PRO A 148 -19.49 6.07 -1.45
CA PRO A 148 -18.43 6.96 -1.94
C PRO A 148 -18.20 8.24 -1.15
N SER A 149 -19.07 8.58 -0.20
CA SER A 149 -18.95 9.81 0.60
C SER A 149 -18.11 9.60 1.88
N SER A 150 -18.06 8.38 2.41
CA SER A 150 -17.30 7.96 3.60
C SER A 150 -15.76 7.91 3.45
N VAL A 151 -15.19 8.67 2.52
CA VAL A 151 -13.75 8.59 2.22
C VAL A 151 -12.93 9.19 3.36
N MET A 152 -11.97 8.41 3.86
CA MET A 152 -11.07 8.82 4.94
C MET A 152 -9.61 8.54 4.57
N SER A 153 -8.71 9.45 4.96
CA SER A 153 -7.26 9.24 4.84
C SER A 153 -6.67 8.89 6.21
N VAL A 154 -6.13 7.69 6.34
CA VAL A 154 -5.61 7.16 7.61
C VAL A 154 -4.22 6.55 7.44
N PRO A 155 -3.35 6.63 8.45
CA PRO A 155 -2.02 6.00 8.40
C PRO A 155 -2.10 4.47 8.52
N VAL A 156 -1.10 3.79 7.97
CA VAL A 156 -0.80 2.39 8.30
C VAL A 156 -0.16 2.34 9.68
N LEU A 157 -0.84 1.71 10.65
CA LEU A 157 -0.39 1.57 12.03
C LEU A 157 0.13 0.16 12.34
N ASP A 158 -0.18 -0.83 11.52
CA ASP A 158 0.19 -2.22 11.83
C ASP A 158 0.17 -3.15 10.61
N GLY A 159 0.64 -4.38 10.80
CA GLY A 159 0.44 -5.49 9.87
C GLY A 159 -0.28 -6.68 10.51
N CYS A 160 -1.24 -7.26 9.78
CA CYS A 160 -2.18 -8.27 10.26
C CYS A 160 -2.05 -9.54 9.44
N GLY A 161 -2.08 -10.71 10.08
CA GLY A 161 -1.99 -11.99 9.35
C GLY A 161 -3.26 -12.35 8.57
N PHE A 162 -4.44 -11.87 9.00
CA PHE A 162 -5.76 -12.21 8.43
C PHE A 162 -6.08 -13.72 8.33
N ASN A 163 -5.24 -14.58 8.94
CA ASN A 163 -5.21 -16.03 8.72
C ASN A 163 -5.07 -16.41 7.23
N ASP A 164 -4.46 -15.54 6.43
CA ASP A 164 -4.25 -15.75 5.01
C ASP A 164 -2.78 -16.08 4.73
N VAL A 165 -2.57 -17.18 4.02
CA VAL A 165 -1.25 -17.68 3.61
C VAL A 165 -0.97 -17.47 2.12
N GLN A 166 -1.86 -16.77 1.42
CA GLN A 166 -1.79 -16.52 -0.01
C GLN A 166 -1.97 -15.02 -0.32
N PRO A 167 -1.31 -14.48 -1.37
CA PRO A 167 -1.46 -13.08 -1.77
C PRO A 167 -2.90 -12.67 -2.10
N LEU A 168 -3.72 -13.61 -2.58
CA LEU A 168 -5.17 -13.45 -2.67
C LEU A 168 -5.78 -14.41 -1.65
N PRO A 169 -6.55 -13.92 -0.66
CA PRO A 169 -7.08 -12.56 -0.52
C PRO A 169 -6.15 -11.56 0.18
N GLY A 170 -5.04 -11.99 0.80
CA GLY A 170 -4.28 -11.19 1.76
C GLY A 170 -3.95 -9.76 1.31
N CYS A 171 -3.50 -9.56 0.07
CA CYS A 171 -3.13 -8.24 -0.44
C CYS A 171 -4.31 -7.26 -0.62
N PHE A 172 -5.55 -7.75 -0.55
CA PHE A 172 -6.77 -6.96 -0.58
C PHE A 172 -7.39 -6.75 0.81
N ASP A 173 -6.95 -7.50 1.81
CA ASP A 173 -7.53 -7.46 3.14
C ASP A 173 -6.91 -6.32 3.97
N ILE A 174 -7.80 -5.63 4.69
CA ILE A 174 -7.50 -4.48 5.52
C ILE A 174 -8.36 -4.55 6.77
N ALA A 175 -7.77 -4.24 7.91
CA ALA A 175 -8.47 -4.03 9.17
C ALA A 175 -8.28 -2.57 9.57
N VAL A 176 -9.23 -2.03 10.32
CA VAL A 176 -9.25 -0.63 10.73
C VAL A 176 -9.27 -0.53 12.24
N THR A 177 -8.84 0.58 12.82
CA THR A 177 -9.00 0.79 14.27
C THR A 177 -10.47 0.90 14.67
N VAL A 178 -10.78 0.69 15.95
CA VAL A 178 -12.13 0.87 16.51
C VAL A 178 -12.62 2.29 16.20
N SER A 179 -11.78 3.31 16.37
CA SER A 179 -12.15 4.70 16.09
C SER A 179 -12.56 4.93 14.62
N VAL A 180 -11.87 4.29 13.68
CA VAL A 180 -12.21 4.35 12.24
C VAL A 180 -13.50 3.59 11.96
N SER A 181 -13.66 2.38 12.53
CA SER A 181 -14.88 1.59 12.36
C SER A 181 -16.10 2.35 12.87
N SER A 182 -16.02 2.94 14.06
CA SER A 182 -17.07 3.79 14.63
C SER A 182 -17.36 5.01 13.79
N SER A 183 -16.33 5.72 13.30
CA SER A 183 -16.51 6.92 12.46
C SER A 183 -17.18 6.60 11.13
N LEU A 184 -16.82 5.47 10.51
CA LEU A 184 -17.50 5.04 9.29
C LEU A 184 -18.95 4.69 9.63
N ASN A 185 -19.20 3.96 10.72
CA ASN A 185 -20.53 3.53 11.17
C ASN A 185 -21.48 4.68 11.51
N SER A 186 -21.06 5.69 12.27
CA SER A 186 -21.90 6.83 12.61
C SER A 186 -22.43 7.59 11.39
N GLU A 187 -21.65 7.68 10.31
CA GLU A 187 -22.07 8.36 9.08
C GLU A 187 -23.16 7.59 8.30
N ALA A 188 -23.37 6.28 8.56
CA ALA A 188 -24.51 5.54 7.98
C ALA A 188 -25.83 5.82 8.69
N ASP A 189 -25.80 6.07 9.99
CA ASP A 189 -27.01 6.21 10.81
C ASP A 189 -27.62 7.62 10.72
N GLU A 190 -26.89 8.58 10.14
CA GLU A 190 -27.36 9.94 9.85
C GLU A 190 -27.84 10.14 8.39
N SER A 191 -27.96 9.06 7.60
CA SER A 191 -28.37 9.07 6.17
C SER A 191 -29.78 8.54 5.92
#